data_AF-A0A949HI21-F1
#
_entry.id   AF-A0A949HI21-F1
#
_cell.length_a   1.000
_cell.length_b   1.000
_cell.length_c   1.000
_cell.angle_alpha   90.00
_cell.angle_beta   90.00
_cell.angle_gamma   90.00
#
_symmetry.space_group_name_H-M   'P 1'
#
loop_
_entity.id
_entity.type
_entity.pdbx_description
1 polymer ?
#
loop_
_entity_poly.entity_id
_entity_poly.type
_entity_poly.pdbx_seq_one_letter_code
_entity_poly.pdbx_strand_id
1 'polypeptide(L)' 'MARRETIAGITDSSLYTIGATFCDASPDLVDDVLEQSVQIENQGIEKWARREGVGVEVAFQTLMTGLAVRFYTALAGGD' A
#
# COMPACT_ATOMS: atom_id res chain seq x y z
N MET A 1 -7.56 26.82 -5.55
CA MET A 1 -6.13 26.42 -5.55
C MET A 1 -5.97 25.16 -4.69
N ALA A 2 -6.54 24.04 -5.13
CA ALA A 2 -6.34 22.74 -4.46
C ALA A 2 -4.95 22.22 -4.89
N ARG A 3 -3.93 22.64 -4.15
CA ARG A 3 -2.53 22.40 -4.49
C ARG A 3 -2.16 20.98 -4.08
N ARG A 4 -2.11 20.07 -5.07
CA ARG A 4 -1.28 18.84 -5.09
C ARG A 4 -0.92 18.28 -3.70
N GLU A 5 -1.84 17.58 -3.05
CA GLU A 5 -1.45 16.56 -2.05
C GLU A 5 -0.95 15.33 -2.83
N THR A 6 0.24 15.45 -3.40
CA THR A 6 0.79 14.46 -4.33
C THR A 6 2.01 13.83 -3.69
N ILE A 7 1.86 12.67 -3.04
CA ILE A 7 2.93 11.79 -2.53
C ILE A 7 3.85 12.42 -1.45
N ALA A 8 4.24 13.69 -1.56
CA ALA A 8 5.00 14.47 -0.58
C ALA A 8 4.30 14.68 0.77
N GLY A 9 2.99 14.43 0.84
CA GLY A 9 2.25 14.42 2.11
C GLY A 9 2.38 13.10 2.89
N ILE A 10 2.83 12.04 2.23
CA ILE A 10 3.10 10.76 2.88
C ILE A 10 4.51 10.84 3.45
N THR A 11 4.60 10.96 4.77
CA THR A 11 5.90 10.94 5.46
C THR A 11 6.36 9.50 5.70
N ASP A 12 7.67 9.30 5.85
CA ASP A 12 8.24 8.01 6.28
C ASP A 12 7.58 7.50 7.57
N SER A 13 7.26 8.41 8.50
CA SER A 13 6.52 8.11 9.73
C SER A 13 5.08 7.61 9.46
N SER A 14 4.41 8.19 8.46
CA SER A 14 3.08 7.75 8.02
C SER A 14 3.11 6.34 7.42
N LEU A 15 4.09 6.05 6.54
CA LEU A 15 4.26 4.71 5.96
C LEU A 15 4.61 3.67 7.03
N TYR A 16 5.52 4.00 7.93
CA TYR A 16 5.87 3.11 9.03
C TYR A 16 4.65 2.78 9.90
N THR A 17 3.87 3.80 10.28
CA THR A 17 2.68 3.62 11.12
C THR A 17 1.63 2.77 10.41
N ILE A 18 1.36 3.02 9.12
CA ILE A 18 0.40 2.23 8.33
C ILE A 18 0.87 0.78 8.23
N GLY A 19 2.15 0.55 7.91
CA GLY A 19 2.71 -0.79 7.78
C GLY A 19 2.67 -1.57 9.10
N ALA A 20 3.14 -0.96 10.19
CA ALA A 20 3.10 -1.57 11.52
C ALA A 20 1.66 -1.89 11.96
N THR A 21 0.74 -0.92 11.83
CA THR A 21 -0.67 -1.11 12.20
C THR A 21 -1.33 -2.22 11.39
N PHE A 22 -1.05 -2.29 10.09
CA PHE A 22 -1.62 -3.32 9.22
C PHE A 22 -1.08 -4.71 9.57
N CYS A 23 0.24 -4.85 9.76
CA CYS A 23 0.87 -6.11 10.17
C CYS A 23 0.32 -6.62 11.51
N ASP A 24 0.08 -5.72 12.47
CA ASP A 24 -0.46 -6.08 13.78
C ASP A 24 -1.96 -6.43 13.73
N ALA A 25 -2.75 -5.65 12.98
CA ALA A 25 -4.21 -5.79 12.96
C ALA A 25 -4.72 -6.85 11.99
N SER A 26 -3.92 -7.23 10.98
CA SER A 26 -4.33 -8.13 9.89
C SER A 26 -3.16 -8.98 9.37
N PRO A 27 -2.49 -9.77 10.23
CA PRO A 27 -1.31 -10.54 9.86
C PRO A 27 -1.57 -11.54 8.72
N ASP A 28 -2.76 -12.15 8.69
CA ASP A 28 -3.13 -13.14 7.67
C ASP A 28 -3.32 -12.53 6.27
N LEU A 29 -3.46 -11.21 6.16
CA LEU A 29 -3.66 -10.49 4.90
C LEU A 29 -2.38 -9.84 4.37
N VAL A 30 -1.25 -9.99 5.08
CA VAL A 30 0.03 -9.39 4.71
C VAL A 30 0.53 -9.91 3.36
N ASP A 31 0.55 -11.22 3.18
CA ASP A 31 1.01 -11.81 1.92
C ASP A 31 0.11 -11.42 0.74
N ASP A 32 -1.20 -11.44 0.96
CA ASP A 32 -2.20 -11.06 -0.05
C ASP A 32 -2.05 -9.59 -0.46
N VAL A 33 -1.91 -8.66 0.50
CA VAL A 33 -1.77 -7.24 0.17
C VAL A 33 -0.44 -6.95 -0.55
N LEU A 34 0.63 -7.67 -0.19
CA LEU A 34 1.91 -7.59 -0.86
C LEU A 34 1.80 -8.06 -2.31
N GLU A 35 1.21 -9.23 -2.54
CA GLU A 35 1.01 -9.75 -3.89
C GLU A 35 0.15 -8.81 -4.73
N GLN A 36 -1.00 -8.37 -4.19
CA GLN A 36 -1.90 -7.46 -4.90
C GLN A 36 -1.22 -6.12 -5.22
N SER A 37 -0.41 -5.57 -4.30
CA SER A 37 0.35 -4.34 -4.57
C SER A 37 1.33 -4.49 -5.73
N VAL A 38 2.03 -5.63 -5.83
CA VAL A 38 2.94 -5.94 -6.95
C VAL A 38 2.15 -6.11 -8.26
N GLN A 39 0.98 -6.74 -8.21
CA GLN A 39 0.12 -6.84 -9.39
C GLN A 39 -0.35 -5.47 -9.87
N ILE A 40 -0.70 -4.56 -8.96
CA ILE A 40 -1.10 -3.18 -9.28
C ILE A 40 0.07 -2.41 -9.91
N GLU A 41 1.29 -2.53 -9.37
CA GLU A 41 2.50 -1.91 -9.92
C GLU A 41 2.78 -2.39 -11.35
N ASN A 42 2.66 -3.69 -11.59
CA ASN A 42 2.96 -4.30 -12.89
C ASN A 42 1.90 -4.00 -13.96
N GLN A 43 0.63 -3.88 -13.56
CA GLN A 43 -0.49 -3.87 -14.51
C GLN A 43 -1.14 -2.50 -14.67
N GLY A 44 -0.90 -1.60 -13.72
CA GLY A 44 -1.57 -0.31 -13.61
C GLY A 44 -2.86 -0.40 -12.81
N ILE A 45 -3.05 0.60 -11.95
CA ILE A 45 -4.12 0.68 -10.95
C ILE A 45 -5.53 0.56 -11.53
N GLU A 46 -5.82 1.22 -12.65
CA GLU A 46 -7.15 1.16 -13.26
C GLU A 46 -7.44 -0.21 -13.88
N LYS A 47 -6.43 -0.84 -14.47
CA LYS A 47 -6.58 -2.14 -15.12
C LYS A 47 -6.81 -3.22 -14.07
N TRP A 48 -6.05 -3.18 -12.99
CA TRP A 48 -6.22 -4.07 -11.86
C TRP A 48 -7.59 -3.86 -11.20
N ALA A 49 -7.98 -2.62 -10.90
CA ALA A 49 -9.28 -2.31 -10.29
C ALA A 49 -10.46 -2.84 -11.12
N ARG A 50 -10.43 -2.62 -12.44
CA ARG A 50 -11.46 -3.18 -13.35
C ARG A 50 -11.49 -4.70 -13.35
N ARG A 51 -10.33 -5.37 -13.28
CA ARG A 51 -10.26 -6.84 -13.26
C ARG A 51 -10.86 -7.42 -11.98
N GLU A 52 -10.56 -6.81 -10.83
CA GLU A 52 -11.05 -7.25 -9.52
C GLU A 52 -12.47 -6.77 -9.20
N GLY A 53 -13.07 -5.94 -10.06
CA GLY A 53 -14.43 -5.41 -9.86
C GLY A 53 -14.51 -4.39 -8.71
N VAL A 54 -13.40 -3.70 -8.40
CA VAL A 54 -13.31 -2.72 -7.31
C VAL A 54 -13.11 -1.30 -7.85
N GLY A 55 -13.33 -0.30 -6.99
CA GLY A 55 -13.03 1.09 -7.29
C GLY A 55 -11.53 1.38 -7.38
N VAL A 56 -11.13 2.39 -8.16
CA VAL A 56 -9.72 2.84 -8.25
C VAL A 56 -9.18 3.28 -6.89
N GLU A 57 -10.04 3.85 -6.03
CA GLU A 57 -9.67 4.23 -4.66
C GLU A 57 -9.28 3.02 -3.81
N VAL A 58 -10.03 1.91 -3.92
CA VAL A 58 -9.70 0.65 -3.23
C VAL A 58 -8.35 0.10 -3.73
N ALA A 59 -8.15 0.08 -5.04
CA ALA A 59 -6.86 -0.32 -5.61
C ALA A 59 -5.71 0.59 -5.16
N PHE A 60 -5.96 1.89 -4.99
CA PHE A 60 -4.96 2.83 -4.48
C PHE A 60 -4.61 2.54 -3.02
N GLN A 61 -5.61 2.27 -2.19
CA GLN A 61 -5.41 1.88 -0.79
C GLN A 61 -4.63 0.56 -0.70
N THR A 62 -4.97 -0.45 -1.49
CA THR A 62 -4.22 -1.72 -1.55
C THR A 62 -2.75 -1.51 -1.92
N LEU A 63 -2.49 -0.69 -2.95
CA LEU A 63 -1.12 -0.34 -3.34
C LEU A 63 -0.37 0.38 -2.22
N MET A 64 -0.98 1.39 -1.63
CA MET A 64 -0.37 2.18 -0.55
C MET A 64 -0.08 1.34 0.69
N THR A 65 -1.00 0.44 1.07
CA THR A 65 -0.81 -0.49 2.18
C THR A 65 0.33 -1.46 1.89
N GLY A 66 0.40 -2.06 0.69
CA GLY A 66 1.51 -2.95 0.34
C GLY A 66 2.87 -2.24 0.29
N LEU A 67 2.92 -0.98 -0.13
CA LEU A 67 4.12 -0.14 -0.01
C LEU A 67 4.51 0.13 1.45
N ALA A 68 3.54 0.46 2.29
CA ALA A 68 3.76 0.70 3.72
C ALA A 68 4.26 -0.54 4.46
N VAL A 69 3.71 -1.72 4.15
CA VAL A 69 4.16 -3.01 4.70
C VAL A 69 5.60 -3.32 4.29
N ARG A 70 5.96 -3.12 3.00
CA ARG A 70 7.35 -3.27 2.53
C ARG A 70 8.30 -2.30 3.25
N PHE A 71 7.90 -1.04 3.41
CA PHE A 71 8.68 -0.02 4.11
C PHE A 71 8.90 -0.39 5.59
N TYR A 72 7.82 -0.76 6.28
CA TYR A 72 7.88 -1.23 7.67
C TYR A 72 8.80 -2.44 7.81
N THR A 73 8.63 -3.47 6.97
CA THR A 73 9.44 -4.70 7.03
C THR A 73 10.92 -4.43 6.78
N ALA A 74 11.25 -3.53 5.85
CA ALA A 74 12.63 -3.15 5.57
C ALA A 74 13.31 -2.44 6.75
N LEU A 75 12.55 -1.70 7.57
CA LEU A 75 13.06 -1.04 8.77
C LEU A 75 13.06 -1.94 10.00
N ALA A 76 12.05 -2.82 10.13
CA ALA A 76 11.90 -3.72 11.27
C ALA A 76 12.81 -4.96 11.17
N GLY A 77 13.16 -5.39 9.95
CA GLY A 77 14.05 -6.53 9.68
C GLY A 77 15.50 -6.14 9.40
N GLY A 78 15.89 -4.89 9.66
CA GLY A 78 17.25 -4.40 9.52
C GLY A 78 18.12 -4.76 10.73
N ASP A 79 18.48 -6.04 10.85
CA ASP A 79 19.58 -6.57 11.68
C ASP A 79 20.59 -7.32 10.79
#